data_AF-A0A940TG88-F1
#
_entry.id   AF-A0A940TG88-F1
#
_cell.length_a   1.000
_cell.length_b   1.000
_cell.length_c   1.000
_cell.angle_alpha   90.00
_cell.angle_beta   90.00
_cell.angle_gamma   90.00
#
_symmetry.space_group_name_H-M   'P 1'
#
loop_
_entity.id
_entity.type
_entity.pdbx_description
1 polymer ?
#
loop_
_entity_poly.entity_id
_entity_poly.type
_entity_poly.pdbx_seq_one_letter_code
_entity_poly.pdbx_strand_id
1 'polypeptide(L)'
;MKIRRILFPVLLLLLLVAVLLQRVPKSPPLLRILNEGSGLGHINGSYEWTYLSLTGHSGTMACGMHPLDYFTGEKPQHASVGAYQLKFTLPPDELSVCCWPEKEIGNWENAEAIELATSDGVIDAVLQVQPGSYVYQISADWDGLLYEGTAEYCLYVKA
;
A
#
# COMPACT_ATOMS: atom_id res chain seq x y z
N MET A 1 -47.25 11.76 20.82
CA MET A 1 -46.68 12.08 19.48
C MET A 1 -45.22 12.58 19.49
N LYS A 2 -44.44 12.40 20.57
CA LYS A 2 -43.01 12.82 20.63
C LYS A 2 -42.02 11.69 20.26
N ILE A 3 -42.37 10.44 20.53
CA ILE A 3 -41.52 9.26 20.28
C ILE A 3 -41.20 9.09 18.78
N ARG A 4 -42.19 9.25 17.89
CA ARG A 4 -41.98 9.18 16.42
C ARG A 4 -41.08 10.28 15.86
N ARG A 5 -40.98 11.44 16.52
CA ARG A 5 -40.13 12.57 16.09
C ARG A 5 -38.64 12.36 16.39
N ILE A 6 -38.31 11.49 17.36
CA ILE A 6 -36.93 11.16 17.74
C ILE A 6 -36.49 9.82 17.13
N LEU A 7 -37.43 8.88 16.93
CA LEU A 7 -37.13 7.59 16.33
C LEU A 7 -36.59 7.71 14.89
N PHE A 8 -37.14 8.63 14.10
CA PHE A 8 -36.74 8.84 12.71
C PHE A 8 -35.30 9.36 12.56
N PRO A 9 -34.87 10.45 13.24
CA PRO A 9 -33.48 10.92 13.13
C PRO A 9 -32.46 9.93 13.71
N VAL A 10 -32.81 9.18 14.77
CA VAL A 10 -31.95 8.13 15.31
C VAL A 10 -31.78 6.98 14.31
N LEU A 11 -32.87 6.52 13.69
CA LEU A 11 -32.81 5.48 12.67
C LEU A 11 -32.01 5.93 11.45
N LEU A 12 -32.20 7.18 11.01
CA LEU A 12 -31.43 7.76 9.91
C LEU A 12 -29.93 7.84 10.24
N LEU A 13 -29.57 8.25 11.46
CA LEU A 13 -28.19 8.29 11.92
C LEU A 13 -27.56 6.89 11.94
N LEU A 14 -28.27 5.88 12.45
CA LEU A 14 -27.80 4.49 12.45
C LEU A 14 -27.60 3.95 11.03
N LEU A 15 -28.49 4.28 10.10
CA LEU A 15 -28.33 3.95 8.69
C LEU A 15 -27.11 4.63 8.08
N LEU A 16 -26.88 5.91 8.38
CA LEU A 16 -25.70 6.64 7.90
C LEU A 16 -24.40 6.02 8.44
N VAL A 17 -24.35 5.68 9.72
CA VAL A 17 -23.18 5.00 10.32
C VAL A 17 -22.96 3.64 9.68
N ALA A 18 -24.02 2.85 9.46
CA ALA A 18 -23.91 1.56 8.80
C ALA A 18 -23.39 1.69 7.35
N VAL A 19 -23.85 2.70 6.60
CA VAL A 19 -23.36 2.98 5.24
C VAL A 19 -21.91 3.44 5.24
N LEU A 20 -21.49 4.25 6.23
CA LEU A 20 -20.08 4.66 6.36
C LEU A 20 -19.17 3.46 6.64
N LEU A 21 -19.55 2.60 7.59
CA LEU A 21 -18.78 1.40 7.93
C LEU A 21 -18.69 0.39 6.77
N GLN A 22 -19.66 0.36 5.85
CA GLN A 22 -19.58 -0.46 4.63
C GLN A 22 -18.51 0.02 3.63
N ARG A 23 -18.08 1.28 3.72
CA ARG A 23 -17.07 1.87 2.83
C ARG A 23 -15.65 1.80 3.39
N VAL A 24 -15.51 1.34 4.63
CA VAL A 24 -14.20 1.17 5.26
C VAL A 24 -13.43 0.06 4.52
N PRO A 25 -12.20 0.33 4.04
CA PRO A 25 -11.38 -0.66 3.37
C PRO A 25 -11.07 -1.83 4.32
N LYS A 26 -11.27 -3.06 3.83
CA LYS A 26 -11.05 -4.30 4.60
C LYS A 26 -9.68 -4.94 4.37
N SER A 27 -8.88 -4.31 3.52
CA SER A 27 -7.51 -4.66 3.17
C SER A 27 -6.78 -3.38 2.80
N PRO A 28 -5.44 -3.36 2.79
CA PRO A 28 -4.71 -2.18 2.38
C PRO A 28 -5.05 -1.78 0.95
N PRO A 29 -4.97 -0.49 0.61
CA PRO A 29 -5.09 -0.01 -0.74
C PRO A 29 -4.09 -0.68 -1.69
N LEU A 30 -4.53 -1.01 -2.91
CA LEU A 30 -3.64 -1.54 -3.93
C LEU A 30 -2.65 -0.47 -4.41
N LEU A 31 -1.37 -0.83 -4.52
CA LEU A 31 -0.33 -0.04 -5.17
C LEU A 31 -0.31 -0.35 -6.67
N ARG A 32 -0.34 0.71 -7.48
CA ARG A 32 -0.06 0.69 -8.92
C ARG A 32 1.23 1.42 -9.19
N ILE A 33 2.11 0.80 -9.97
CA ILE A 33 3.36 1.41 -10.40
C ILE A 33 3.23 1.81 -11.87
N LEU A 34 3.43 3.09 -12.18
CA LEU A 34 3.28 3.62 -13.54
C LEU A 34 4.61 4.18 -14.07
N ASN A 35 4.96 3.82 -15.31
CA ASN A 35 6.07 4.42 -16.07
C ASN A 35 5.49 5.15 -17.29
N GLU A 36 5.63 6.47 -17.36
CA GLU A 36 5.12 7.29 -18.48
C GLU A 36 3.64 7.01 -18.84
N GLY A 37 2.82 6.66 -17.85
CA GLY A 37 1.40 6.32 -18.02
C GLY A 37 1.11 4.86 -18.41
N SER A 38 2.13 4.06 -18.73
CA SER A 38 2.03 2.61 -18.88
C SER A 38 2.18 1.93 -17.53
N GLY A 39 1.14 1.24 -17.07
CA GLY A 39 1.14 0.59 -15.77
C GLY A 39 1.87 -0.74 -15.76
N LEU A 40 2.81 -0.90 -14.84
CA LEU A 40 3.36 -2.19 -14.43
C LEU A 40 2.39 -2.92 -13.48
N GLY A 41 1.08 -2.93 -13.74
CA GLY A 41 0.12 -3.74 -12.98
C GLY A 41 -0.10 -3.35 -11.50
N HIS A 42 -0.76 -4.25 -10.77
CA HIS A 42 -0.97 -4.17 -9.32
C HIS A 42 0.04 -5.08 -8.63
N ILE A 43 0.65 -4.59 -7.56
CA ILE A 43 1.56 -5.39 -6.75
C ILE A 43 0.81 -5.80 -5.49
N ASN A 44 0.73 -7.11 -5.24
CA ASN A 44 0.25 -7.64 -3.98
C ASN A 44 1.42 -7.72 -3.01
N GLY A 45 1.30 -7.01 -1.90
CA GLY A 45 2.28 -6.97 -0.83
C GLY A 45 1.93 -7.85 0.36
N SER A 46 2.88 -7.99 1.27
CA SER A 46 2.59 -8.44 2.63
C SER A 46 1.88 -7.31 3.37
N TYR A 47 0.95 -7.64 4.26
CA TYR A 47 0.26 -6.62 5.04
C TYR A 47 -0.29 -7.14 6.36
N GLU A 48 -0.47 -6.20 7.29
CA GLU A 48 -1.29 -6.32 8.47
C GLU A 48 -2.28 -5.14 8.47
N TRP A 49 -3.58 -5.44 8.60
CA TRP A 49 -4.64 -4.45 8.40
C TRP A 49 -5.76 -4.63 9.41
N THR A 50 -6.07 -3.56 10.12
CA THR A 50 -7.17 -3.49 11.08
C THR A 50 -8.21 -2.49 10.58
N TYR A 51 -9.49 -2.82 10.73
CA TYR A 51 -10.58 -1.92 10.35
C TYR A 51 -11.79 -2.03 11.28
N LEU A 52 -12.52 -0.92 11.40
CA LEU A 52 -13.76 -0.86 12.16
C LEU A 52 -14.92 -1.44 11.36
N SER A 53 -15.63 -2.38 11.98
CA SER A 53 -16.84 -2.99 11.45
C SER A 53 -18.04 -2.78 12.40
N LEU A 54 -19.23 -3.20 11.97
CA LEU A 54 -20.44 -3.18 12.83
C LEU A 54 -20.30 -4.05 14.09
N THR A 55 -19.39 -5.02 14.09
CA THR A 55 -19.13 -5.91 15.23
C THR A 55 -17.92 -5.51 16.06
N GLY A 56 -17.29 -4.36 15.76
CA GLY A 56 -16.05 -3.90 16.39
C GLY A 56 -14.86 -3.97 15.43
N HIS A 57 -13.64 -3.94 15.96
CA HIS A 57 -12.42 -4.02 15.15
C HIS A 57 -12.24 -5.44 14.57
N SER A 58 -11.75 -5.51 13.34
CA SER A 58 -11.44 -6.76 12.63
C SER A 58 -10.06 -6.62 12.01
N GLY A 59 -9.22 -7.65 12.20
CA GLY A 59 -7.87 -7.72 11.65
C GLY A 59 -7.79 -8.72 10.49
N THR A 60 -6.99 -8.39 9.49
CA THR A 60 -6.62 -9.28 8.39
C THR A 60 -5.13 -9.15 8.12
N MET A 61 -4.49 -10.24 7.72
CA MET A 61 -3.09 -10.24 7.32
C MET A 61 -2.93 -11.13 6.10
N ALA A 62 -1.97 -10.79 5.25
CA ALA A 62 -1.54 -11.66 4.17
C ALA A 62 -0.02 -11.58 4.04
N CYS A 63 0.59 -12.71 3.74
CA CYS A 63 1.97 -12.74 3.28
C CYS A 63 1.95 -12.60 1.76
N GLY A 64 2.56 -11.55 1.26
CA GLY A 64 2.82 -11.34 -0.17
C GLY A 64 4.15 -11.94 -0.58
N MET A 65 4.57 -11.61 -1.80
CA MET A 65 5.87 -11.99 -2.32
C MET A 65 6.96 -11.22 -1.56
N HIS A 66 7.83 -11.94 -0.87
CA HIS A 66 8.98 -11.35 -0.20
C HIS A 66 10.11 -11.06 -1.20
N PRO A 67 11.03 -10.14 -0.89
CA PRO A 67 12.22 -9.87 -1.72
C PRO A 67 13.03 -11.11 -2.13
N LEU A 68 12.98 -12.19 -1.34
CA LEU A 68 13.70 -13.44 -1.59
C LEU A 68 12.95 -14.43 -2.51
N ASP A 69 11.63 -14.32 -2.59
CA ASP A 69 10.80 -15.18 -3.46
C ASP A 69 11.13 -14.95 -4.95
N TYR A 70 11.73 -13.80 -5.26
CA TYR A 70 12.29 -13.44 -6.57
C TYR A 70 13.32 -14.43 -7.11
N PHE A 71 14.06 -15.14 -6.24
CA PHE A 71 15.07 -16.12 -6.66
C PHE A 71 14.58 -17.56 -6.67
N THR A 72 13.43 -17.85 -6.05
CA THR A 72 12.85 -19.20 -6.06
C THR A 72 12.14 -19.52 -7.39
N GLY A 73 12.13 -18.57 -8.33
CA GLY A 73 11.69 -18.76 -9.71
C GLY A 73 10.40 -18.02 -10.06
N GLU A 74 9.80 -17.30 -9.11
CA GLU A 74 8.71 -16.37 -9.40
C GLU A 74 9.27 -15.13 -10.10
N LYS A 75 8.92 -14.97 -11.38
CA LYS A 75 9.43 -13.85 -12.19
C LYS A 75 8.56 -12.62 -11.93
N PRO A 76 9.11 -11.56 -11.32
CA PRO A 76 8.37 -10.33 -11.10
C PRO A 76 8.16 -9.55 -12.40
N GLN A 77 7.40 -8.48 -12.26
CA GLN A 77 7.19 -7.49 -13.30
C GLN A 77 8.48 -6.71 -13.56
N HIS A 78 8.99 -6.77 -14.80
CA HIS A 78 10.20 -6.07 -15.19
C HIS A 78 9.95 -4.57 -15.36
N ALA A 79 10.65 -3.78 -14.56
CA ALA A 79 10.82 -2.34 -14.75
C ALA A 79 12.15 -2.06 -15.47
N SER A 80 12.15 -1.12 -16.42
CA SER A 80 13.37 -0.48 -16.94
C SER A 80 13.83 0.65 -16.03
N VAL A 81 15.07 1.10 -16.19
CA VAL A 81 15.56 2.32 -15.51
C VAL A 81 14.67 3.52 -15.87
N GLY A 82 14.26 4.31 -14.87
CA GLY A 82 13.41 5.48 -15.08
C GLY A 82 12.65 5.94 -13.83
N ALA A 83 11.77 6.90 -14.04
CA ALA A 83 10.90 7.44 -12.99
C ALA A 83 9.57 6.69 -12.96
N TYR A 84 9.15 6.27 -11.76
CA TYR A 84 7.92 5.52 -11.56
C TYR A 84 7.00 6.22 -10.58
N GLN A 85 5.75 6.44 -10.98
CA GLN A 85 4.73 6.98 -10.07
C GLN A 85 4.15 5.84 -9.23
N LEU A 86 4.15 6.03 -7.92
CA LEU A 86 3.51 5.14 -6.95
C LEU A 86 2.09 5.66 -6.70
N LYS A 87 1.08 4.96 -7.25
CA LYS A 87 -0.32 5.35 -7.12
C LYS A 87 -1.08 4.38 -6.23
N PHE A 88 -1.54 4.90 -5.10
CA PHE A 88 -2.45 4.21 -4.20
C PHE A 88 -3.90 4.61 -4.49
N THR A 89 -4.83 3.68 -4.33
CA THR A 89 -6.27 4.00 -4.41
C THR A 89 -6.71 4.91 -3.27
N LEU A 90 -6.01 4.82 -2.14
CA LEU A 90 -6.11 5.67 -0.98
C LEU A 90 -4.66 5.89 -0.48
N PRO A 91 -4.16 7.13 -0.45
CA PRO A 91 -2.78 7.40 -0.07
C PRO A 91 -2.50 6.95 1.37
N PRO A 92 -1.31 6.39 1.66
CA PRO A 92 -0.83 6.19 3.02
C PRO A 92 -0.47 7.50 3.70
N ASP A 93 -0.44 7.46 5.03
CA ASP A 93 0.01 8.56 5.88
C ASP A 93 1.55 8.66 5.87
N GLU A 94 2.24 7.50 5.86
CA GLU A 94 3.68 7.41 5.70
C GLU A 94 4.07 6.44 4.57
N LEU A 95 5.09 6.82 3.81
CA LEU A 95 5.64 6.02 2.72
C LEU A 95 7.16 6.08 2.74
N SER A 96 7.80 4.91 2.76
CA SER A 96 9.25 4.78 2.65
C SER A 96 9.62 3.75 1.59
N VAL A 97 10.79 3.93 0.98
CA VAL A 97 11.34 2.98 0.03
C VAL A 97 12.80 2.72 0.38
N CYS A 98 13.18 1.46 0.31
CA CYS A 98 14.58 1.04 0.30
C CYS A 98 14.84 0.09 -0.86
N CYS A 99 16.12 -0.10 -1.18
CA CYS A 99 16.51 -1.03 -2.22
C CYS A 99 17.77 -1.81 -1.86
N TRP A 100 17.93 -2.95 -2.53
CA TRP A 100 19.13 -3.77 -2.50
C TRP A 100 19.57 -4.06 -3.93
N PRO A 101 20.87 -3.92 -4.25
CA PRO A 101 21.39 -4.44 -5.50
C PRO A 101 21.18 -5.96 -5.54
N GLU A 102 20.92 -6.52 -6.72
CA GLU A 102 20.54 -7.93 -6.88
C GLU A 102 21.51 -8.91 -6.19
N LYS A 103 22.80 -8.59 -6.20
CA LYS A 103 23.87 -9.39 -5.59
C LYS A 103 23.87 -9.40 -4.05
N GLU A 104 23.21 -8.45 -3.40
CA GLU A 104 23.16 -8.29 -1.93
C GLU A 104 21.79 -8.68 -1.35
N ILE A 105 20.87 -9.20 -2.17
CA ILE A 105 19.54 -9.58 -1.68
C ILE A 105 19.68 -10.75 -0.68
N GLY A 106 18.97 -10.63 0.44
CA GLY A 106 19.11 -11.51 1.61
C GLY A 106 20.07 -10.97 2.66
N ASN A 107 20.88 -9.97 2.32
CA ASN A 107 21.66 -9.19 3.27
C ASN A 107 20.90 -7.89 3.62
N TRP A 108 19.95 -8.01 4.55
CA TRP A 108 19.05 -6.94 4.95
C TRP A 108 19.76 -5.73 5.58
N GLU A 109 20.98 -5.89 6.09
CA GLU A 109 21.80 -4.80 6.63
C GLU A 109 22.28 -3.81 5.55
N ASN A 110 22.32 -4.24 4.28
CA ASN A 110 22.79 -3.43 3.16
C ASN A 110 21.67 -2.68 2.43
N ALA A 111 20.52 -2.47 3.08
CA ALA A 111 19.43 -1.71 2.51
C ALA A 111 19.84 -0.24 2.30
N GLU A 112 19.67 0.28 1.10
CA GLU A 112 19.83 1.71 0.81
C GLU A 112 18.47 2.38 0.83
N ALA A 113 18.30 3.41 1.67
CA ALA A 113 17.09 4.22 1.68
C ALA A 113 17.00 5.06 0.39
N ILE A 114 15.81 5.11 -0.21
CA ILE A 114 15.54 5.85 -1.44
C ILE A 114 14.63 7.01 -1.12
N GLU A 115 15.12 8.21 -1.40
CA GLU A 115 14.30 9.41 -1.31
C GLU A 115 13.27 9.45 -2.43
N LEU A 116 12.01 9.63 -2.05
CA LEU A 116 10.91 9.80 -2.99
C LEU A 116 10.77 11.27 -3.36
N ALA A 117 10.64 11.55 -4.66
CA ALA A 117 10.25 12.88 -5.10
C ALA A 117 8.73 13.04 -4.90
N THR A 118 8.33 14.02 -4.09
CA THR A 118 6.92 14.31 -3.79
C THR A 118 6.60 15.77 -4.07
N SER A 119 5.48 16.05 -4.74
CA SER A 119 4.96 17.42 -4.94
C SER A 119 3.88 17.80 -3.94
N ASP A 120 3.16 16.81 -3.38
CA ASP A 120 2.07 17.00 -2.41
C ASP A 120 2.01 15.78 -1.47
N GLY A 121 3.09 15.58 -0.70
CA GLY A 121 3.23 14.42 0.16
C GLY A 121 3.19 13.09 -0.61
N VAL A 122 2.59 12.07 -0.01
CA VAL A 122 2.62 10.69 -0.51
C VAL A 122 1.81 10.49 -1.82
N ILE A 123 0.90 11.42 -2.14
CA ILE A 123 -0.10 11.27 -3.22
C ILE A 123 0.52 11.14 -4.62
N ASP A 124 1.64 11.82 -4.85
CA ASP A 124 2.36 11.85 -6.14
C ASP A 124 3.82 11.39 -5.99
N ALA A 125 4.06 10.42 -5.10
CA ALA A 125 5.40 9.90 -4.88
C ALA A 125 6.00 9.29 -6.16
N VAL A 126 7.19 9.77 -6.53
CA VAL A 126 7.96 9.27 -7.66
C VAL A 126 9.20 8.55 -7.16
N LEU A 127 9.28 7.26 -7.48
CA LEU A 127 10.45 6.42 -7.29
C LEU A 127 11.41 6.59 -8.46
N GLN A 128 12.63 7.03 -8.17
CA GLN A 128 13.73 7.04 -9.13
C GLN A 128 14.47 5.71 -9.08
N VAL A 129 14.32 4.90 -10.13
CA VAL A 129 14.99 3.61 -10.21
C VAL A 129 16.45 3.82 -10.61
N GLN A 130 17.36 3.31 -9.77
CA GLN A 130 18.79 3.32 -10.01
C GLN A 130 19.19 2.46 -11.22
N PRO A 131 20.23 2.83 -11.98
CA PRO A 131 20.79 1.99 -13.03
C PRO A 131 21.37 0.68 -12.48
N GLY A 132 20.86 -0.46 -12.95
CA GLY A 132 21.33 -1.79 -12.54
C GLY A 132 20.16 -2.72 -12.22
N SER A 133 20.49 -3.93 -11.74
CA SER A 133 19.48 -4.84 -11.20
C SER A 133 19.32 -4.63 -9.70
N TYR A 134 18.10 -4.32 -9.27
CA TYR A 134 17.76 -3.99 -7.88
C TYR A 134 16.41 -4.56 -7.50
N VAL A 135 16.25 -4.89 -6.22
CA VAL A 135 14.94 -5.09 -5.58
C VAL A 135 14.65 -3.88 -4.71
N TYR A 136 13.46 -3.33 -4.87
CA TYR A 136 12.91 -2.23 -4.09
C TYR A 136 11.82 -2.80 -3.19
N GLN A 137 11.83 -2.38 -1.93
CA GLN A 137 10.72 -2.57 -1.01
C GLN A 137 10.08 -1.21 -0.75
N ILE A 138 8.77 -1.14 -0.97
CA ILE A 138 7.93 0.02 -0.68
C ILE A 138 7.11 -0.31 0.56
N SER A 139 7.33 0.42 1.64
CA SER A 139 6.59 0.26 2.89
C SER A 139 5.63 1.44 3.07
N ALA A 140 4.35 1.12 3.25
CA ALA A 140 3.27 2.08 3.41
C ALA A 140 2.54 1.84 4.73
N ASP A 141 2.19 2.93 5.42
CA ASP A 141 1.50 2.92 6.70
C ASP A 141 0.24 3.81 6.65
N TRP A 142 -0.83 3.34 7.31
CA TRP A 142 -2.08 4.06 7.49
C TRP A 142 -2.41 4.11 8.98
N ASP A 143 -2.69 5.31 9.50
CA ASP A 143 -3.03 5.57 10.91
C ASP A 143 -4.40 6.28 11.00
N GLY A 144 -5.43 5.59 10.50
CA GLY A 144 -6.79 6.11 10.45
C GLY A 144 -7.67 5.62 11.61
N LEU A 145 -8.61 6.46 12.04
CA LEU A 145 -9.58 6.09 13.09
C LEU A 145 -10.51 4.91 12.73
N LEU A 146 -10.75 4.69 11.43
CA LEU A 146 -11.64 3.63 10.94
C LEU A 146 -10.86 2.44 10.39
N TYR A 147 -9.58 2.62 10.09
CA TYR A 147 -8.71 1.61 9.55
C TYR A 147 -7.26 2.04 9.78
N GLU A 148 -6.42 1.07 10.10
CA GLU A 148 -4.99 1.26 10.32
C GLU A 148 -4.25 0.02 9.82
N GLY A 149 -2.97 0.17 9.52
CA GLY A 149 -2.13 -0.96 9.19
C GLY A 149 -1.01 -0.63 8.22
N THR A 150 -0.22 -1.65 7.92
CA THR A 150 0.97 -1.56 7.09
C THR A 150 0.86 -2.47 5.88
N ALA A 151 1.48 -2.05 4.78
CA ALA A 151 1.67 -2.91 3.62
C ALA A 151 3.08 -2.75 3.04
N GLU A 152 3.68 -3.86 2.64
CA GLU A 152 5.00 -3.94 2.03
C GLU A 152 4.90 -4.51 0.62
N TYR A 153 5.33 -3.74 -0.37
CA TYR A 153 5.31 -4.12 -1.77
C TYR A 153 6.73 -4.28 -2.28
N CYS A 154 6.96 -5.27 -3.13
CA CYS A 154 8.27 -5.49 -3.74
C CYS A 154 8.23 -5.21 -5.24
N LEU A 155 9.27 -4.54 -5.75
CA LEU A 155 9.48 -4.30 -7.18
C LEU A 155 10.91 -4.74 -7.55
N TYR A 156 11.06 -5.51 -8.62
CA TYR A 156 12.37 -5.82 -9.17
C TYR A 156 12.59 -5.10 -10.48
N VAL A 157 13.76 -4.52 -10.59
CA VAL A 157 14.25 -3.84 -11.78
C VAL A 157 15.41 -4.67 -12.28
N LYS A 158 15.40 -4.97 -13.59
CA LYS A 158 16.49 -5.66 -14.25
C LYS A 158 17.15 -4.72 -15.25
N ALA A 159 18.48 -4.63 -15.20
CA ALA A 159 19.28 -3.96 -16.22
C ALA A 159 19.40 -4.78 -17.51
#